data_AF-A0A935N7R1-F1
#
_entry.id   AF-A0A935N7R1-F1
#
_cell.length_a   1.000
_cell.length_b   1.000
_cell.length_c   1.000
_cell.angle_alpha   90.00
_cell.angle_beta   90.00
_cell.angle_gamma   90.00
#
_symmetry.space_group_name_H-M   'P 1'
#
loop_
_entity.id
_entity.type
_entity.pdbx_description
1 polymer ?
#
loop_
_entity_poly.entity_id
_entity_poly.type
_entity_poly.pdbx_seq_one_letter_code
_entity_poly.pdbx_strand_id
1 'polypeptide(L)'
;MFLLLFFGQSFGFSSNLRTICAAAGAGKTVGLFNFNWKSQLWNLVFLTGAIIGGFISGTVLKNENPVDISEATKKDLAALGFSEPKGMQPEELFSLESAFGIKSFILLALGGLMVGFGSRYAGGCTSGHAISGLSDLQLPSLIAVIGFFAGGLLMTHLLFPIIF
;
A
#
# COMPACT_ATOMS: atom_id res chain seq x y z
N MET A 1 -11.71 10.55 -11.23
CA MET A 1 -11.53 11.64 -10.24
C MET A 1 -12.65 12.67 -10.29
N PHE A 2 -13.05 13.17 -11.46
CA PHE A 2 -14.14 14.15 -11.60
C PHE A 2 -15.41 13.85 -10.78
N LEU A 3 -15.99 12.65 -10.90
CA LEU A 3 -17.19 12.28 -10.12
C LEU A 3 -16.97 12.32 -8.60
N LEU A 4 -15.79 11.88 -8.13
CA LEU A 4 -15.48 11.92 -6.69
C LEU A 4 -15.37 13.37 -6.21
N LEU A 5 -14.67 14.22 -6.95
CA LEU A 5 -14.55 15.65 -6.62
C LEU A 5 -15.91 16.35 -6.67
N PHE A 6 -16.75 16.03 -7.67
CA PHE A 6 -18.09 16.58 -7.81
C PHE A 6 -18.96 16.28 -6.58
N PHE A 7 -18.85 15.08 -6.02
CA PHE A 7 -19.55 14.70 -4.79
C PHE A 7 -18.77 15.01 -3.49
N GLY A 8 -17.66 15.76 -3.58
CA GLY A 8 -16.81 16.12 -2.44
C GLY A 8 -16.14 14.93 -1.74
N GLN A 9 -15.98 13.82 -2.44
CA GLN A 9 -15.44 12.57 -1.90
C GLN A 9 -13.94 12.47 -2.12
N SER A 10 -13.23 12.01 -1.07
CA SER A 10 -11.79 11.80 -1.12
C SER A 10 -11.43 10.38 -1.57
N PHE A 11 -10.29 10.25 -2.25
CA PHE A 11 -9.71 8.96 -2.62
C PHE A 11 -8.35 8.78 -1.93
N GLY A 12 -8.29 7.92 -0.92
CA GLY A 12 -7.08 7.76 -0.11
C GLY A 12 -7.13 6.61 0.90
N PHE A 13 -6.22 5.64 0.78
CA PHE A 13 -6.11 4.52 1.72
C PHE A 13 -5.62 4.95 3.11
N SER A 14 -4.68 5.88 3.22
CA SER A 14 -4.17 6.35 4.52
C SER A 14 -5.24 7.08 5.35
N SER A 15 -6.23 7.70 4.70
CA SER A 15 -7.39 8.31 5.37
C SER A 15 -8.24 7.26 6.08
N ASN A 16 -8.37 6.06 5.50
CA ASN A 16 -9.11 4.96 6.09
C ASN A 16 -8.55 4.50 7.43
N LEU A 17 -7.23 4.34 7.52
CA LEU A 17 -6.56 3.96 8.76
C LEU A 17 -6.82 5.00 9.86
N ARG A 18 -6.80 6.29 9.51
CA ARG A 18 -7.13 7.37 10.46
C ARG A 18 -8.59 7.31 10.92
N THR A 19 -9.53 7.08 10.00
CA THR A 19 -10.96 6.92 10.31
C THR A 19 -11.20 5.72 11.23
N ILE A 20 -10.53 4.59 10.99
CA ILE A 20 -10.60 3.40 11.83
C ILE A 20 -10.06 3.70 13.23
N CYS A 21 -8.89 4.35 13.35
CA CYS A 21 -8.35 4.74 14.66
C CYS A 21 -9.28 5.68 15.42
N ALA A 22 -9.90 6.65 14.75
CA ALA A 22 -10.89 7.54 15.35
C ALA A 22 -12.15 6.79 15.80
N ALA A 23 -12.66 5.86 14.98
CA ALA A 23 -13.80 5.01 15.32
C ALA A 23 -13.52 4.06 16.49
N ALA A 24 -12.29 3.54 16.58
CA ALA A 24 -11.82 2.70 17.69
C ALA A 24 -11.58 3.47 19.00
N GLY A 25 -11.75 4.81 19.00
CA GLY A 25 -11.66 5.64 20.19
C GLY A 25 -10.28 6.23 20.47
N ALA A 26 -9.33 6.15 19.54
CA ALA A 26 -8.01 6.78 19.68
C ALA A 26 -8.08 8.31 19.79
N GLY A 27 -9.21 8.92 19.42
CA GLY A 27 -9.47 10.36 19.63
C GLY A 27 -9.50 10.77 21.10
N LYS A 28 -9.66 9.83 22.03
CA LYS A 28 -9.59 10.09 23.48
C LYS A 28 -8.16 10.29 23.99
N THR A 29 -7.18 9.76 23.27
CA THR A 29 -5.76 9.76 23.70
C THR A 29 -4.91 10.66 22.82
N VAL A 30 -5.22 10.77 21.52
CA VAL A 30 -4.43 11.54 20.56
C VAL A 30 -5.32 12.48 19.75
N GLY A 31 -5.02 13.78 19.81
CA GLY A 31 -5.79 14.83 19.13
C GLY A 31 -5.91 14.65 17.60
N LEU A 32 -4.95 13.97 16.96
CA LEU A 32 -4.99 13.63 15.53
C LEU A 32 -6.23 12.81 15.14
N PHE A 33 -6.74 11.97 16.05
CA PHE A 33 -7.91 11.13 15.81
C PHE A 33 -9.20 11.71 16.39
N ASN A 34 -9.14 12.92 16.96
CA ASN A 34 -10.30 13.59 17.54
C ASN A 34 -11.09 14.34 16.46
N PHE A 35 -11.83 13.59 15.64
CA PHE A 35 -12.75 14.14 14.65
C PHE A 35 -13.98 13.23 14.51
N ASN A 36 -15.04 13.76 13.91
CA ASN A 36 -16.24 12.97 13.65
C ASN A 36 -16.00 11.98 12.50
N TRP A 37 -15.61 10.75 12.83
CA TRP A 37 -15.34 9.69 11.85
C TRP A 37 -16.54 9.36 10.95
N LYS A 38 -17.79 9.61 11.41
CA LYS A 38 -18.99 9.38 10.59
C LYS A 38 -19.07 10.30 9.38
N SER A 39 -18.43 11.47 9.43
CA SER A 39 -18.30 12.36 8.27
C SER A 39 -17.42 11.77 7.16
N GLN A 40 -16.62 10.75 7.48
CA GLN A 40 -15.68 10.10 6.57
C GLN A 40 -16.16 8.70 6.15
N LEU A 41 -17.48 8.43 6.23
CA LEU A 41 -18.06 7.11 5.95
C LEU A 41 -17.73 6.62 4.53
N TRP A 42 -17.63 7.52 3.57
CA TRP A 42 -17.22 7.21 2.20
C TRP A 42 -15.89 6.47 2.14
N ASN A 43 -14.91 6.87 2.94
CA ASN A 43 -13.60 6.22 2.95
C ASN A 43 -13.78 4.73 3.31
N LEU A 44 -14.60 4.43 4.32
CA LEU A 44 -14.87 3.05 4.75
C LEU A 44 -15.61 2.24 3.68
N VAL A 45 -16.57 2.84 2.97
CA VAL A 45 -17.23 2.21 1.82
C VAL A 45 -16.22 1.90 0.72
N PHE A 46 -15.30 2.82 0.45
CA PHE A 46 -14.23 2.60 -0.51
C PHE A 46 -13.29 1.46 -0.07
N LEU A 47 -12.92 1.42 1.21
CA LEU A 47 -12.07 0.36 1.76
C LEU A 47 -12.73 -1.02 1.65
N THR A 48 -14.00 -1.13 2.06
CA THR A 48 -14.73 -2.41 1.99
C THR A 48 -14.93 -2.83 0.54
N GLY A 49 -15.27 -1.90 -0.36
CA GLY A 49 -15.35 -2.14 -1.79
C GLY A 49 -14.02 -2.64 -2.38
N ALA A 50 -12.89 -2.06 -1.98
CA ALA A 50 -11.57 -2.51 -2.42
C ALA A 50 -11.22 -3.91 -1.91
N ILE A 51 -11.56 -4.24 -0.66
CA ILE A 51 -11.37 -5.59 -0.09
C ILE A 51 -12.21 -6.61 -0.86
N ILE A 52 -13.49 -6.31 -1.09
CA ILE A 52 -14.40 -7.18 -1.86
C ILE A 52 -13.89 -7.34 -3.29
N GLY A 53 -13.49 -6.25 -3.95
CA GLY A 53 -12.92 -6.28 -5.29
C GLY A 53 -11.65 -7.12 -5.37
N GLY A 54 -10.75 -6.99 -4.39
CA GLY A 54 -9.55 -7.82 -4.27
C GLY A 54 -9.88 -9.30 -4.07
N PHE A 55 -10.87 -9.62 -3.23
CA PHE A 55 -11.33 -10.99 -3.01
C PHE A 55 -11.93 -11.60 -4.29
N ILE A 56 -12.81 -10.88 -4.98
CA ILE A 56 -13.40 -11.33 -6.25
C ILE A 56 -12.31 -11.51 -7.30
N SER A 57 -11.37 -10.55 -7.40
CA SER A 57 -10.26 -10.63 -8.35
C SER A 57 -9.33 -11.82 -8.06
N GLY A 58 -9.09 -12.13 -6.78
CA GLY A 58 -8.20 -13.22 -6.37
C GLY A 58 -8.83 -14.62 -6.42
N THR A 59 -10.16 -14.71 -6.53
CA THR A 59 -10.89 -16.00 -6.52
C THR A 59 -11.62 -16.28 -7.83
N VAL A 60 -12.47 -15.34 -8.28
CA VAL A 60 -13.34 -15.51 -9.45
C VAL A 60 -12.62 -15.15 -10.75
N LEU A 61 -11.81 -14.08 -10.73
CA LEU A 61 -11.05 -13.60 -11.91
C LEU A 61 -9.60 -14.08 -11.90
N LYS A 62 -9.27 -15.08 -11.07
CA LYS A 62 -7.91 -15.59 -10.95
C LYS A 62 -7.47 -16.17 -12.29
N ASN A 63 -6.34 -15.70 -12.79
CA ASN A 63 -5.65 -16.34 -13.91
C ASN A 63 -4.75 -17.44 -13.33
N GLU A 64 -4.91 -18.68 -13.79
CA GLU A 64 -4.09 -19.81 -13.35
C GLU A 64 -2.74 -19.88 -14.08
N ASN A 65 -2.56 -19.09 -15.14
CA ASN A 65 -1.28 -19.00 -15.81
C ASN A 65 -0.25 -18.32 -14.90
N PRO A 66 0.99 -18.83 -14.83
CA PRO A 66 2.07 -18.18 -14.10
C PRO A 66 2.29 -16.76 -14.63
N VAL A 67 2.74 -15.87 -13.76
CA VAL A 67 3.02 -14.49 -14.16
C VAL A 67 4.13 -14.51 -15.20
N ASP A 68 3.81 -14.04 -16.40
CA ASP A 68 4.75 -14.01 -17.51
C ASP A 68 5.81 -12.92 -17.25
N ILE A 69 6.97 -13.34 -16.76
CA ILE A 69 8.13 -12.48 -16.50
C ILE A 69 9.31 -12.91 -17.36
N SER A 70 10.15 -11.93 -17.72
CA SER A 70 11.32 -12.18 -18.55
C SER A 70 12.31 -13.15 -17.89
N GLU A 71 13.06 -13.89 -18.70
CA GLU A 71 14.12 -14.80 -18.22
C GLU A 71 15.20 -14.05 -17.41
N ALA A 72 15.47 -12.79 -17.74
CA ALA A 72 16.37 -11.94 -16.95
C ALA A 72 15.83 -11.74 -15.52
N THR A 73 14.54 -11.42 -15.39
CA THR A 73 13.88 -11.24 -14.09
C THR A 73 13.86 -12.53 -13.27
N LYS A 74 13.63 -13.68 -13.90
CA LYS A 74 13.70 -14.99 -13.21
C LYS A 74 15.09 -15.23 -12.63
N LYS A 75 16.13 -14.93 -13.40
CA LYS A 75 17.52 -15.07 -12.96
C LYS A 75 17.86 -14.12 -11.80
N ASP A 76 17.40 -12.87 -11.88
CA ASP A 76 17.62 -11.88 -10.82
C ASP A 76 16.92 -12.29 -9.51
N LEU A 77 15.69 -12.79 -9.60
CA LEU A 77 14.93 -13.30 -8.45
C LEU A 77 15.60 -14.53 -7.83
N ALA A 78 16.08 -15.46 -8.66
CA ALA A 78 16.81 -16.64 -8.19
C ALA A 78 18.12 -16.26 -7.47
N ALA A 79 18.83 -15.23 -7.96
CA ALA A 79 20.03 -14.70 -7.31
C ALA A 79 19.74 -14.08 -5.93
N LEU A 80 18.53 -13.56 -5.73
CA LEU A 80 18.02 -13.01 -4.47
C LEU A 80 17.34 -14.07 -3.59
N GLY A 81 17.45 -15.36 -3.95
CA GLY A 81 16.92 -16.47 -3.15
C GLY A 81 15.41 -16.70 -3.26
N PHE A 82 14.73 -16.12 -4.26
CA PHE A 82 13.32 -16.38 -4.52
C PHE A 82 13.13 -17.53 -5.51
N SER A 83 12.11 -18.35 -5.28
CA SER A 83 11.71 -19.39 -6.24
C SER A 83 10.97 -18.79 -7.44
N GLU A 84 10.78 -19.60 -8.49
CA GLU A 84 10.03 -19.16 -9.67
C GLU A 84 8.63 -18.66 -9.30
N PRO A 85 8.21 -17.47 -9.77
CA PRO A 85 6.92 -16.90 -9.40
C PRO A 85 5.74 -17.74 -9.87
N LYS A 86 5.06 -18.39 -8.91
CA LYS A 86 3.79 -19.10 -9.16
C LYS A 86 2.57 -18.17 -9.14
N GLY A 87 2.74 -16.94 -8.65
CA GLY A 87 1.69 -15.94 -8.54
C GLY A 87 2.25 -14.53 -8.53
N MET A 88 1.39 -13.54 -8.28
CA MET A 88 1.80 -12.12 -8.27
C MET A 88 2.69 -11.73 -7.08
N GLN A 89 2.77 -12.57 -6.06
CA GLN A 89 3.50 -12.31 -4.83
C GLN A 89 4.34 -13.53 -4.45
N PRO A 90 5.56 -13.33 -3.92
CA PRO A 90 6.41 -14.41 -3.46
C PRO A 90 5.83 -15.08 -2.21
N GLU A 91 5.61 -16.39 -2.26
CA GLU A 91 5.07 -17.17 -1.14
C GLU A 91 6.00 -17.13 0.09
N GLU A 92 7.30 -16.95 -0.13
CA GLU A 92 8.33 -16.86 0.91
C GLU A 92 8.17 -15.62 1.81
N LEU A 93 7.44 -14.59 1.35
CA LEU A 93 7.16 -13.39 2.15
C LEU A 93 5.71 -13.29 2.59
N PHE A 94 4.78 -13.73 1.76
CA PHE A 94 3.34 -13.48 1.95
C PHE A 94 2.53 -14.71 2.38
N SER A 95 3.15 -15.90 2.49
CA SER A 95 2.44 -17.08 3.02
C SER A 95 2.17 -16.93 4.53
N LEU A 96 1.12 -17.60 5.00
CA LEU A 96 0.76 -17.59 6.43
C LEU A 96 1.88 -18.15 7.31
N GLU A 97 2.61 -19.14 6.80
CA GLU A 97 3.74 -19.76 7.49
C GLU A 97 4.93 -18.79 7.58
N SER A 98 5.23 -18.09 6.49
CA SER A 98 6.27 -17.06 6.44
C SER A 98 5.92 -15.85 7.30
N ALA A 99 4.64 -15.50 7.45
CA ALA A 99 4.20 -14.39 8.30
C ALA A 99 4.59 -14.55 9.79
N PHE A 100 4.74 -15.79 10.27
CA PHE A 100 5.27 -16.09 11.62
C PHE A 100 6.78 -16.34 11.64
N GLY A 101 7.45 -16.35 10.48
CA GLY A 101 8.90 -16.39 10.39
C GLY A 101 9.53 -15.08 10.86
N ILE A 102 10.57 -15.16 11.70
CA ILE A 102 11.17 -13.97 12.33
C ILE A 102 11.63 -12.92 11.32
N LYS A 103 12.24 -13.34 10.19
CA LYS A 103 12.75 -12.45 9.14
C LYS A 103 11.61 -11.72 8.45
N SER A 104 10.64 -12.46 7.89
CA SER A 104 9.51 -11.90 7.16
C SER A 104 8.62 -11.06 8.06
N PHE A 105 8.37 -11.49 9.30
CA PHE A 105 7.63 -10.70 10.29
C PHE A 105 8.30 -9.35 10.55
N ILE A 106 9.60 -9.32 10.83
CA ILE A 106 10.34 -8.08 11.09
C ILE A 106 10.31 -7.17 9.86
N LEU A 107 10.54 -7.72 8.66
CA LEU A 107 10.52 -6.95 7.42
C LEU A 107 9.15 -6.34 7.12
N LEU A 108 8.07 -7.12 7.26
CA LEU A 108 6.71 -6.64 7.04
C LEU A 108 6.28 -5.64 8.11
N ALA A 109 6.62 -5.87 9.39
CA ALA A 109 6.29 -4.97 10.49
C ALA A 109 7.03 -3.63 10.36
N LEU A 110 8.34 -3.65 10.12
CA LEU A 110 9.13 -2.43 9.91
C LEU A 110 8.73 -1.71 8.63
N GLY A 111 8.52 -2.45 7.54
CA GLY A 111 8.02 -1.88 6.28
C GLY A 111 6.66 -1.20 6.45
N GLY A 112 5.71 -1.88 7.10
CA GLY A 112 4.40 -1.31 7.41
C GLY A 112 4.47 -0.07 8.30
N LEU A 113 5.33 -0.09 9.32
CA LEU A 113 5.59 1.06 10.18
C LEU A 113 6.15 2.25 9.39
N MET A 114 7.16 2.02 8.54
CA MET A 114 7.77 3.06 7.70
C MET A 114 6.78 3.63 6.69
N VAL A 115 5.95 2.80 6.06
CA VAL A 115 4.88 3.25 5.15
C VAL A 115 3.83 4.08 5.91
N GLY A 116 3.42 3.64 7.10
CA GLY A 116 2.51 4.39 7.96
C GLY A 116 3.08 5.75 8.36
N PHE A 117 4.31 5.79 8.84
CA PHE A 117 5.02 7.01 9.19
C PHE A 117 5.19 7.94 7.99
N GLY A 118 5.72 7.43 6.88
CA GLY A 118 5.98 8.20 5.67
C GLY A 118 4.71 8.79 5.06
N SER A 119 3.63 8.01 4.99
CA SER A 119 2.34 8.51 4.50
C SER A 119 1.76 9.62 5.39
N ARG A 120 2.02 9.58 6.71
CA ARG A 120 1.61 10.67 7.60
C ARG A 120 2.47 11.91 7.41
N TYR A 121 3.79 11.72 7.29
CA TYR A 121 4.77 12.79 7.09
C TYR A 121 4.54 13.54 5.77
N ALA A 122 4.26 12.81 4.68
CA ALA A 122 3.92 13.38 3.38
C ALA A 122 2.53 14.02 3.33
N GLY A 123 1.65 13.73 4.30
CA GLY A 123 0.26 14.19 4.29
C GLY A 123 -0.67 13.34 3.41
N GLY A 124 -0.20 12.22 2.87
CA GLY A 124 -0.95 11.32 2.02
C GLY A 124 -0.12 10.09 1.62
N CYS A 125 -0.79 9.08 1.05
CA CYS A 125 -0.15 7.90 0.47
C CYS A 125 -0.18 7.97 -1.07
N THR A 126 0.29 6.93 -1.75
CA THR A 126 0.32 6.84 -3.22
C THR A 126 -1.06 7.09 -3.85
N SER A 127 -2.15 6.57 -3.29
CA SER A 127 -3.49 6.84 -3.83
C SER A 127 -3.89 8.33 -3.71
N GLY A 128 -3.45 9.01 -2.64
CA GLY A 128 -3.75 10.43 -2.43
C GLY A 128 -2.90 11.34 -3.30
N HIS A 129 -1.58 11.14 -3.34
CA HIS A 129 -0.68 12.01 -4.12
C HIS A 129 -0.58 11.60 -5.59
N ALA A 130 -0.37 10.31 -5.89
CA ALA A 130 -0.12 9.85 -7.27
C ALA A 130 -1.41 9.75 -8.10
N ILE A 131 -2.51 9.24 -7.53
CA ILE A 131 -3.76 9.08 -8.28
C ILE A 131 -4.55 10.38 -8.25
N SER A 132 -4.96 10.87 -7.07
CA SER A 132 -5.77 12.10 -6.99
C SER A 132 -4.94 13.37 -7.21
N GLY A 133 -3.85 13.54 -6.45
CA GLY A 133 -3.08 14.78 -6.44
C GLY A 133 -2.44 15.13 -7.78
N LEU A 134 -1.88 14.16 -8.51
CA LEU A 134 -1.36 14.40 -9.86
C LEU A 134 -2.47 14.63 -10.88
N SER A 135 -3.62 13.97 -10.74
CA SER A 135 -4.79 14.22 -11.60
C SER A 135 -5.31 15.65 -11.43
N ASP A 136 -5.17 16.21 -10.23
CA ASP A 136 -5.54 17.59 -9.88
C ASP A 136 -4.39 18.59 -10.06
N LEU A 137 -3.27 18.18 -10.69
CA LEU A 137 -2.09 18.99 -10.99
C LEU A 137 -1.47 19.69 -9.75
N GLN A 138 -1.56 19.04 -8.58
CA GLN A 138 -1.02 19.58 -7.34
C GLN A 138 0.51 19.46 -7.30
N LEU A 139 1.21 20.59 -7.28
CA LEU A 139 2.68 20.63 -7.16
C LEU A 139 3.22 19.89 -5.91
N PRO A 140 2.61 20.01 -4.71
CA PRO A 140 3.05 19.23 -3.54
C PRO A 140 2.98 17.72 -3.78
N SER A 141 1.96 17.25 -4.50
CA SER A 141 1.78 15.84 -4.84
C SER A 141 2.82 15.37 -5.86
N LEU A 142 3.21 16.22 -6.81
CA LEU A 142 4.33 15.91 -7.71
C LEU A 142 5.64 15.71 -6.95
N ILE A 143 5.97 16.61 -6.02
CA ILE A 143 7.17 16.50 -5.19
C ILE A 143 7.13 15.22 -4.34
N ALA A 144 5.99 14.92 -3.72
CA ALA A 144 5.81 13.70 -2.94
C ALA A 144 6.01 12.43 -3.78
N VAL A 145 5.45 12.39 -5.00
CA VAL A 145 5.58 11.25 -5.91
C VAL A 145 7.03 11.04 -6.37
N ILE A 146 7.76 12.11 -6.71
CA ILE A 146 9.20 12.02 -7.03
C ILE A 146 9.95 11.40 -5.85
N GLY A 147 9.66 11.83 -4.62
CA GLY A 147 10.22 11.25 -3.40
C GLY A 147 9.88 9.76 -3.23
N PHE A 148 8.64 9.35 -3.50
CA PHE A 148 8.21 7.95 -3.42
C PHE A 148 8.97 7.08 -4.43
N PHE A 149 9.14 7.55 -5.67
CA PHE A 149 9.91 6.83 -6.68
C PHE A 149 11.40 6.76 -6.32
N ALA A 150 12.00 7.85 -5.86
CA ALA A 150 13.40 7.85 -5.41
C ALA A 150 13.62 6.88 -4.24
N GLY A 151 12.72 6.87 -3.26
CA GLY A 151 12.75 5.92 -2.14
C GLY A 151 12.56 4.47 -2.60
N GLY A 152 11.66 4.23 -3.54
CA GLY A 152 11.47 2.90 -4.15
C GLY A 152 12.70 2.40 -4.89
N LEU A 153 13.35 3.25 -5.69
CA LEU A 153 14.59 2.92 -6.38
C LEU A 153 15.73 2.64 -5.39
N LEU A 154 15.86 3.45 -4.33
CA LEU A 154 16.83 3.21 -3.27
C LEU A 154 16.57 1.87 -2.58
N MET A 155 15.32 1.58 -2.24
CA MET A 155 14.95 0.30 -1.65
C MET A 155 15.32 -0.87 -2.57
N THR A 156 14.93 -0.82 -3.85
CA THR A 156 15.15 -1.92 -4.81
C THR A 156 16.63 -2.13 -5.14
N HIS A 157 17.40 -1.07 -5.36
CA HIS A 157 18.79 -1.20 -5.84
C HIS A 157 19.83 -1.25 -4.74
N LEU A 158 19.54 -0.70 -3.55
CA LEU A 158 20.52 -0.64 -2.46
C LEU A 158 20.14 -1.56 -1.30
N LEU A 159 18.90 -1.51 -0.81
CA LEU A 159 18.51 -2.23 0.41
C LEU A 159 18.09 -3.67 0.13
N PHE A 160 17.33 -3.91 -0.94
CA PHE A 160 16.78 -5.22 -1.27
C PHE A 160 17.87 -6.30 -1.43
N PRO A 161 18.99 -6.06 -2.15
CA PRO A 161 20.09 -7.03 -2.28
C PRO A 161 20.92 -7.24 -1.00
N ILE A 162 20.75 -6.40 0.02
CA ILE A 162 21.42 -6.56 1.32
C ILE A 162 20.53 -7.41 2.25
N ILE A 163 19.21 -7.31 2.08
CA ILE A 163 18.23 -8.01 2.91
C ILE A 163 18.01 -9.45 2.40
N PHE A 164 18.09 -9.66 1.09
CA PHE A 164 17.89 -10.93 0.40
C PHE A 164 19.15 -11.32 -0.36
#